data_AF-A0A7Y7WFH1-F1
#
_entry.id   AF-A0A7Y7WFH1-F1
#
_cell.length_a   1.000
_cell.length_b   1.000
_cell.length_c   1.000
_cell.angle_alpha   90.00
_cell.angle_beta   90.00
_cell.angle_gamma   90.00
#
_symmetry.space_group_name_H-M   'P 1'
#
loop_
_entity.id
_entity.type
_entity.pdbx_description
1 polymer ?
#
loop_
_entity_poly.entity_id
_entity_poly.type
_entity_poly.pdbx_seq_one_letter_code
_entity_poly.pdbx_strand_id
1 'polypeptide(L)'
;MNMPVKSHTFFIIQVADGRGVFGFQICLTDGDLARELLETFGRDLLGRVTTLHSLERPPETVRDVTVFQSMTQRMKHLMKRCLAEPSPGRAFLVAYVECWRQQMPLSVIASFLEHAKYEPDHDEFTYIPIHQSAIGRAYP
;
A
#
# COMPACT_ATOMS: atom_id res chain seq x y z
N MET A 1 14.33 31.47 -7.18
CA MET A 1 13.40 30.77 -8.09
C MET A 1 12.58 29.81 -7.25
N ASN A 2 11.34 30.17 -6.91
CA ASN A 2 10.40 29.25 -6.26
C ASN A 2 9.75 28.42 -7.37
N MET A 3 10.14 27.16 -7.52
CA MET A 3 9.30 26.23 -8.27
C MET A 3 8.01 26.04 -7.47
N PRO A 4 6.82 26.15 -8.08
CA PRO A 4 5.60 25.76 -7.40
C PRO A 4 5.70 24.28 -7.06
N VAL A 5 5.56 23.94 -5.77
CA VAL A 5 5.41 22.57 -5.30
C VAL A 5 4.22 21.99 -6.05
N LYS A 6 4.48 21.07 -6.97
CA LYS A 6 3.41 20.44 -7.74
C LYS A 6 2.51 19.69 -6.77
N SER A 7 1.26 20.12 -6.68
CA SER A 7 0.25 19.49 -5.83
C SER A 7 -0.04 18.10 -6.40
N HIS A 8 0.49 17.07 -5.75
CA HIS A 8 0.17 15.68 -6.10
C HIS A 8 -1.27 15.41 -5.66
N THR A 9 -2.12 14.98 -6.59
CA THR A 9 -3.56 14.78 -6.36
C THR A 9 -3.97 13.31 -6.32
N PHE A 10 -3.08 12.40 -6.70
CA PHE A 10 -3.33 10.96 -6.75
C PHE A 10 -2.15 10.17 -6.18
N PHE A 11 -2.49 9.14 -5.42
CA PHE A 11 -1.54 8.25 -4.77
C PHE A 11 -1.95 6.81 -5.05
N ILE A 12 -0.98 5.95 -5.33
CA ILE A 12 -1.20 4.52 -5.57
C ILE A 12 -0.30 3.75 -4.63
N ILE A 13 -0.90 2.99 -3.72
CA ILE A 13 -0.20 1.99 -2.92
C ILE A 13 -0.24 0.68 -3.70
N GLN A 14 0.91 0.16 -4.05
CA GLN A 14 1.06 -1.12 -4.71
C GLN A 14 1.72 -2.12 -3.77
N VAL A 15 1.16 -3.32 -3.68
CA VAL A 15 1.71 -4.42 -2.88
C VAL A 15 2.03 -5.60 -3.79
N ALA A 16 3.24 -6.12 -3.64
CA ALA A 16 3.76 -7.30 -4.32
C ALA A 16 4.29 -8.32 -3.30
N ASP A 17 4.44 -9.58 -3.75
CA ASP A 17 5.16 -10.58 -2.96
C ASP A 17 6.66 -10.25 -2.85
N GLY A 18 7.39 -10.97 -2.00
CA GLY A 18 8.84 -10.76 -1.80
C GLY A 18 9.70 -11.00 -3.05
N ARG A 19 9.14 -11.59 -4.11
CA ARG A 19 9.79 -11.80 -5.41
C ARG A 19 9.44 -10.70 -6.42
N GLY A 20 8.61 -9.74 -6.03
CA GLY A 20 8.14 -8.65 -6.89
C GLY A 20 6.94 -9.01 -7.77
N VAL A 21 6.26 -10.14 -7.52
CA VAL A 21 5.02 -10.47 -8.23
C VAL A 21 3.90 -9.59 -7.72
N PHE A 22 3.26 -8.86 -8.64
CA PHE A 22 2.14 -7.96 -8.32
C PHE A 22 1.00 -8.70 -7.62
N GLY A 23 0.57 -8.17 -6.48
CA GLY A 23 -0.64 -8.61 -5.79
C GLY A 23 -1.80 -7.70 -6.10
N PHE A 24 -1.77 -6.49 -5.53
CA PHE A 24 -2.86 -5.53 -5.67
C PHE A 24 -2.36 -4.08 -5.61
N GLN A 25 -3.26 -3.16 -5.95
CA GLN A 25 -3.05 -1.74 -5.74
C GLN A 25 -4.29 -1.05 -5.17
N ILE A 26 -4.08 0.03 -4.42
CA ILE A 26 -5.11 0.90 -3.87
C ILE A 26 -4.85 2.32 -4.36
N CYS A 27 -5.85 2.92 -5.00
CA CYS A 27 -5.78 4.30 -5.49
C CYS A 27 -6.46 5.25 -4.50
N LEU A 28 -5.80 6.35 -4.19
CA LEU A 28 -6.19 7.33 -3.18
C LEU A 28 -6.01 8.75 -3.72
N THR A 29 -6.77 9.69 -3.17
CA THR A 29 -6.62 11.13 -3.46
C THR A 29 -6.11 11.93 -2.27
N ASP A 30 -5.62 11.23 -1.24
CA ASP A 30 -5.20 11.83 0.03
C ASP A 30 -3.83 11.30 0.43
N GLY A 31 -2.87 12.23 0.54
CA GLY A 31 -1.47 11.89 0.77
C GLY A 31 -1.19 11.41 2.20
N ASP A 32 -1.95 11.89 3.18
CA ASP A 32 -1.74 11.51 4.58
C ASP A 32 -2.23 10.08 4.81
N LEU A 33 -3.40 9.72 4.27
CA LEU A 33 -3.86 8.33 4.28
C LEU A 33 -2.91 7.42 3.48
N ALA A 34 -2.38 7.89 2.34
CA ALA A 34 -1.45 7.09 1.55
C ALA A 34 -0.18 6.76 2.34
N ARG A 35 0.39 7.73 3.07
CA ARG A 35 1.54 7.49 3.95
C ARG A 35 1.18 6.55 5.10
N GLU A 36 0.03 6.76 5.75
CA GLU A 36 -0.44 5.90 6.85
C GLU A 36 -0.59 4.44 6.38
N LEU A 37 -1.17 4.21 5.20
CA LEU A 37 -1.29 2.87 4.62
C LEU A 37 0.06 2.27 4.23
N LEU A 38 0.98 3.06 3.67
CA LEU A 38 2.35 2.62 3.36
C LEU A 38 3.07 2.12 4.62
N GLU A 39 3.06 2.91 5.68
CA GLU A 39 3.73 2.58 6.95
C GLU A 39 3.08 1.38 7.62
N THR A 40 1.74 1.34 7.64
CA THR A 40 0.99 0.23 8.22
C THR A 40 1.26 -1.08 7.47
N PHE A 41 1.20 -1.06 6.14
CA PHE A 41 1.46 -2.26 5.34
C PHE A 41 2.92 -2.69 5.43
N GLY A 42 3.87 -1.76 5.43
CA GLY A 42 5.29 -2.07 5.59
C GLY A 42 5.60 -2.75 6.93
N ARG A 43 4.86 -2.42 7.99
CA ARG A 43 4.97 -3.08 9.30
C ARG A 43 4.26 -4.44 9.34
N ASP A 44 3.05 -4.51 8.81
CA ASP A 44 2.12 -5.62 9.09
C ASP A 44 2.15 -6.73 8.02
N LEU A 45 2.62 -6.42 6.82
CA LEU A 45 2.70 -7.35 5.68
C LEU A 45 4.14 -7.80 5.46
N LEU A 46 4.73 -8.46 6.47
CA LEU A 46 6.10 -8.96 6.39
C LEU A 46 6.31 -9.89 5.19
N GLY A 47 7.46 -9.76 4.51
CA GLY A 47 7.77 -10.49 3.29
C GLY A 47 7.06 -9.95 2.04
N ARG A 48 6.32 -8.84 2.13
CA ARG A 48 5.71 -8.15 0.99
C ARG A 48 6.42 -6.83 0.70
N VAL A 49 6.43 -6.46 -0.57
CA VAL A 49 6.97 -5.18 -1.03
C VAL A 49 5.81 -4.21 -1.18
N THR A 50 5.78 -3.16 -0.36
CA THR A 50 4.80 -2.07 -0.48
C THR A 50 5.46 -0.84 -1.07
N THR A 51 4.91 -0.32 -2.16
CA THR A 51 5.43 0.85 -2.87
C THR A 51 4.35 1.94 -2.94
N LEU A 52 4.74 3.20 -2.71
CA LEU A 52 3.88 4.35 -2.89
C LEU A 52 4.28 5.12 -4.15
N HIS A 53 3.36 5.24 -5.09
CA HIS A 53 3.49 6.11 -6.25
C HIS A 53 2.67 7.38 -6.04
N SER A 54 3.22 8.53 -6.42
CA SER A 54 2.50 9.81 -6.42
C SER A 54 2.36 10.31 -7.86
N LEU A 55 1.17 10.75 -8.22
CA LEU A 55 0.85 11.26 -9.55
C LEU A 55 0.27 12.67 -9.45
N GLU A 56 0.70 13.54 -10.36
CA GLU A 56 0.19 14.91 -10.50
C GLU A 56 -1.23 14.95 -11.07
N ARG A 57 -1.59 13.92 -11.85
CA ARG A 57 -2.89 13.77 -12.52
C ARG A 57 -3.40 12.34 -12.32
N PRO A 58 -4.72 12.11 -12.35
CA PRO A 58 -5.26 10.76 -12.37
C PRO A 58 -4.70 9.94 -13.53
N PRO A 59 -4.61 8.61 -13.40
CA PRO A 59 -4.36 7.71 -14.54
C PRO A 59 -5.38 7.96 -15.65
N GLU A 60 -4.97 7.80 -16.91
CA GLU A 60 -5.81 8.08 -18.10
C GLU A 60 -7.14 7.28 -18.12
N THR A 61 -7.18 6.16 -17.42
CA THR A 61 -8.36 5.30 -17.28
C THR A 61 -9.41 5.84 -16.30
N VAL A 62 -9.06 6.83 -15.47
CA VAL A 62 -9.96 7.44 -14.48
C VAL A 62 -10.74 8.58 -15.12
N ARG A 63 -12.03 8.34 -15.34
CA ARG A 63 -12.96 9.35 -15.91
C ARG A 63 -13.54 10.30 -14.86
N ASP A 64 -13.61 9.87 -13.61
CA ASP A 64 -14.22 10.63 -12.52
C ASP A 64 -13.40 10.53 -11.24
N VAL A 65 -12.78 11.64 -10.86
CA VAL A 65 -11.96 11.77 -9.65
C VAL A 65 -12.82 11.77 -8.38
N THR A 66 -14.08 12.19 -8.46
CA THR A 66 -14.96 12.32 -7.28
C THR A 66 -15.29 10.96 -6.65
N VAL A 67 -15.37 9.91 -7.47
CA VAL A 67 -15.50 8.52 -7.01
C VAL A 67 -14.31 8.13 -6.13
N PHE A 68 -13.08 8.45 -6.57
CA PHE A 68 -11.88 8.15 -5.81
C PHE A 68 -11.78 8.98 -4.53
N GLN A 69 -12.25 10.22 -4.54
CA GLN A 69 -12.33 11.05 -3.32
C GLN A 69 -13.29 10.43 -2.30
N SER A 70 -14.49 10.04 -2.74
CA SER A 70 -15.49 9.39 -1.88
C SER A 70 -14.99 8.05 -1.32
N MET A 71 -14.35 7.24 -2.18
CA MET A 71 -13.71 5.99 -1.76
C MET A 71 -12.59 6.26 -0.75
N THR A 72 -11.73 7.26 -0.99
CA THR A 72 -10.65 7.65 -0.08
C THR A 72 -11.20 8.04 1.28
N GLN A 73 -12.30 8.81 1.34
CA GLN A 73 -12.94 9.14 2.62
C GLN A 73 -13.46 7.89 3.33
N ARG A 74 -14.12 6.96 2.61
CA ARG A 74 -14.56 5.69 3.21
C ARG A 74 -13.37 4.86 3.73
N MET A 75 -12.26 4.83 3.00
CA MET A 75 -11.04 4.15 3.43
C MET A 75 -10.42 4.78 4.67
N LYS A 76 -10.45 6.11 4.85
CA LYS A 76 -10.01 6.76 6.09
C LYS A 76 -10.78 6.26 7.31
N HIS A 77 -12.11 6.16 7.17
CA HIS A 77 -12.96 5.66 8.26
C HIS A 77 -12.69 4.19 8.54
N LEU A 78 -12.45 3.40 7.49
CA LEU A 78 -12.06 2.00 7.62
C LEU A 78 -10.73 1.85 8.37
N MET A 79 -9.71 2.59 7.94
CA MET A 79 -8.37 2.56 8.53
C MET A 79 -8.41 2.92 10.02
N LYS A 80 -9.15 3.98 10.39
CA LYS A 80 -9.35 4.35 11.80
C LYS A 80 -9.92 3.23 12.66
N ARG A 81 -10.81 2.39 12.12
CA ARG A 81 -11.35 1.23 12.85
C ARG A 81 -10.28 0.15 13.01
N CYS A 82 -9.49 -0.09 11.96
CA CYS A 82 -8.45 -1.12 11.96
C CYS A 82 -7.26 -0.79 12.86
N LEU A 83 -7.02 0.49 13.21
CA LEU A 83 -5.93 0.87 14.13
C LEU A 83 -6.05 0.27 15.54
N ALA A 84 -7.25 -0.16 15.95
CA ALA A 84 -7.46 -0.83 17.23
C ALA A 84 -7.09 -2.33 17.21
N GLU A 85 -6.82 -2.89 16.04
CA GLU A 85 -6.51 -4.31 15.86
C GLU A 85 -5.03 -4.60 16.09
N PRO A 86 -4.65 -5.85 16.45
CA PRO A 86 -3.24 -6.23 16.62
C PRO A 86 -2.39 -6.08 15.36
N SER A 87 -3.01 -6.25 14.19
CA SER A 87 -2.37 -6.05 12.88
C SER A 87 -3.26 -5.20 11.98
N PRO A 88 -3.22 -3.86 12.14
CA PRO A 88 -4.08 -2.93 11.42
C PRO A 88 -4.04 -3.09 9.89
N GLY A 89 -2.87 -3.38 9.31
CA GLY A 89 -2.72 -3.60 7.88
C GLY A 89 -3.47 -4.83 7.39
N ARG A 90 -3.29 -5.96 8.06
CA ARG A 90 -4.02 -7.20 7.73
C ARG A 90 -5.53 -7.03 7.94
N ALA A 91 -5.93 -6.40 9.04
CA ALA A 91 -7.33 -6.11 9.33
C ALA A 91 -7.95 -5.19 8.26
N PHE A 92 -7.21 -4.18 7.81
CA PHE A 92 -7.64 -3.28 6.74
C PHE A 92 -7.88 -4.05 5.44
N LEU A 93 -7.00 -4.96 5.03
CA LEU A 93 -7.19 -5.74 3.80
C LEU A 93 -8.46 -6.60 3.85
N VAL A 94 -8.73 -7.24 4.99
CA VAL A 94 -9.96 -8.03 5.19
C VAL A 94 -11.20 -7.12 5.12
N ALA A 95 -11.19 -6.03 5.90
CA ALA A 95 -12.32 -5.11 5.96
C ALA A 95 -12.56 -4.37 4.62
N TYR A 96 -11.50 -4.15 3.84
CA TYR A 96 -11.57 -3.61 2.49
C TYR A 96 -12.30 -4.58 1.57
N VAL A 97 -11.91 -5.85 1.57
CA VAL A 97 -12.63 -6.88 0.80
C VAL A 97 -14.09 -6.92 1.20
N GLU A 98 -14.42 -6.94 2.50
CA GLU A 98 -15.82 -6.98 2.95
C GLU A 98 -16.64 -5.79 2.45
N CYS A 99 -16.09 -4.57 2.49
CA CYS A 99 -16.79 -3.36 2.09
C CYS A 99 -17.10 -3.28 0.59
N TRP A 100 -16.27 -3.90 -0.25
CA TRP A 100 -16.32 -3.72 -1.70
C TRP A 100 -16.41 -5.05 -2.48
N ARG A 101 -16.59 -6.19 -1.80
CA ARG A 101 -16.61 -7.55 -2.39
C ARG A 101 -17.47 -7.66 -3.64
N GLN A 102 -18.65 -7.04 -3.64
CA GLN A 102 -19.62 -7.12 -4.74
C GLN A 102 -19.14 -6.41 -6.01
N GLN A 103 -18.14 -5.52 -5.91
CA GLN A 103 -17.61 -4.70 -6.99
C GLN A 103 -16.21 -5.16 -7.43
N MET A 104 -15.66 -6.19 -6.79
CA MET A 104 -14.31 -6.69 -7.06
C MET A 104 -14.33 -8.00 -7.84
N PRO A 105 -13.41 -8.17 -8.82
CA PRO A 105 -13.12 -9.48 -9.39
C PRO A 105 -12.65 -10.46 -8.32
N LEU A 106 -12.98 -11.74 -8.47
CA LEU A 106 -12.56 -12.80 -7.54
C LEU A 106 -11.03 -12.89 -7.40
N SER A 107 -10.28 -12.63 -8.47
CA SER A 107 -8.82 -12.59 -8.46
C SER A 107 -8.27 -11.50 -7.53
N VAL A 108 -8.90 -10.32 -7.54
CA VAL A 108 -8.53 -9.21 -6.65
C VAL A 108 -8.85 -9.58 -5.20
N ILE A 109 -10.04 -10.11 -4.94
CA ILE A 109 -10.44 -10.58 -3.60
C ILE A 109 -9.43 -11.62 -3.07
N ALA A 110 -9.08 -12.61 -3.89
CA ALA A 110 -8.12 -13.64 -3.53
C ALA A 110 -6.75 -13.05 -3.18
N SER A 111 -6.26 -12.09 -3.99
CA SER A 111 -4.97 -11.44 -3.72
C SER A 111 -4.95 -10.68 -2.39
N PHE A 112 -5.97 -9.87 -2.10
CA PHE A 112 -6.06 -9.14 -0.83
C PHE A 112 -6.07 -10.10 0.37
N LEU A 113 -6.87 -11.17 0.30
CA LEU A 113 -6.98 -12.13 1.40
C LEU A 113 -5.73 -13.02 1.55
N GLU A 114 -5.04 -13.33 0.46
CA GLU A 114 -3.77 -14.06 0.49
C GLU A 114 -2.68 -13.21 1.17
N HIS A 115 -2.57 -11.93 0.83
CA HIS A 115 -1.64 -11.02 1.49
C HIS A 115 -2.00 -10.78 2.96
N ALA A 116 -3.29 -10.73 3.31
CA ALA A 116 -3.73 -10.55 4.68
C ALA A 116 -3.42 -11.74 5.60
N LYS A 117 -3.39 -12.95 5.04
CA LYS A 117 -3.15 -14.21 5.76
C LYS A 117 -1.70 -14.68 5.68
N TYR A 118 -0.88 -14.02 4.89
CA TYR A 118 0.50 -14.44 4.70
C TYR A 118 1.28 -14.28 6.00
N GLU A 119 1.88 -15.39 6.43
CA GLU A 119 2.87 -15.42 7.49
C GLU A 119 4.19 -15.85 6.84
N PRO A 120 5.25 -15.03 6.90
CA PRO A 120 6.54 -15.43 6.37
C PRO A 120 7.06 -16.65 7.15
N ASP A 121 7.53 -17.66 6.43
CA ASP A 121 8.20 -18.80 7.05
C ASP A 121 9.42 -18.28 7.83
N HIS A 122 9.43 -18.54 9.14
CA HIS A 122 10.45 -18.00 10.04
C HIS A 122 11.87 -18.54 9.77
N ASP A 123 11.98 -19.58 8.93
CA ASP A 123 13.24 -20.23 8.58
C ASP A 123 13.95 -19.57 7.38
N GLU A 124 13.32 -18.64 6.65
CA GLU A 124 13.87 -18.03 5.42
C GLU A 124 14.09 -16.50 5.50
N PHE A 125 14.34 -15.94 6.68
CA PHE A 125 14.72 -14.52 6.77
C PHE A 125 16.15 -14.29 6.25
N THR A 126 16.30 -14.20 4.93
CA THR A 126 17.41 -13.48 4.33
C THR A 126 17.18 -12.00 4.63
N TYR A 127 17.94 -11.47 5.58
CA TYR A 127 17.98 -10.04 5.89
C TYR A 127 18.35 -9.26 4.63
N ILE A 128 17.44 -8.45 4.10
CA ILE A 128 17.74 -7.48 3.03
C ILE A 128 18.07 -6.16 3.73
N PRO A 129 19.36 -5.78 3.88
CA PRO A 129 19.72 -4.50 4.48
C PRO A 129 19.21 -3.34 3.60
N ILE A 130 18.42 -2.45 4.20
CA ILE A 130 17.86 -1.24 3.55
C ILE A 130 18.90 -0.09 3.48
N HIS A 131 20.18 -0.38 3.71
CA HIS A 131 21.26 0.59 3.57
C HIS A 131 22.46 0.01 2.83
N GLN A 132 22.48 0.20 1.51
CA GLN A 132 23.73 0.47 0.81
C GLN A 132 23.87 1.98 0.61
N SER A 133 23.78 2.73 1.71
CA SER A 133 24.45 4.03 1.78
C SER A 133 25.94 3.73 1.79
N ALA A 134 26.65 4.26 0.79
CA ALA A 134 28.10 4.17 0.63
C ALA A 134 28.86 4.31 1.95
N ILE A 135 29.50 3.23 2.41
CA ILE A 135 30.51 3.27 3.47
C ILE A 135 31.71 2.46 2.99
N GLY A 136 32.81 3.18 2.77
CA GLY A 136 34.16 2.67 3.02
C GLY A 136 34.75 1.71 1.99
N ARG A 137 35.23 2.24 0.86
CA ARG A 137 36.49 1.72 0.31
C ARG A 137 37.59 2.09 1.31
N ALA A 138 37.84 1.18 2.25
CA ALA A 138 39.07 1.12 3.02
C ALA A 138 39.64 -0.30 2.92
N TYR A 139 40.43 -0.49 1.85
CA TYR A 139 41.66 -1.30 1.76
C TYR A 139 41.57 -2.84 1.82
N PRO A 140 42.57 -3.60 1.30
CA PRO A 140 43.96 -3.24 0.95
C PRO A 140 44.21 -2.67 -0.45
#